data_AF-A0A924MFN3-F1
#
_entry.id   AF-A0A924MFN3-F1
#
_cell.length_a   1.000
_cell.length_b   1.000
_cell.length_c   1.000
_cell.angle_alpha   90.00
_cell.angle_beta   90.00
_cell.angle_gamma   90.00
#
_symmetry.space_group_name_H-M   'P 1'
#
loop_
_entity.id
_entity.type
_entity.pdbx_description
1 polymer ?
#
loop_
_entity_poly.entity_id
_entity_poly.type
_entity_poly.pdbx_seq_one_letter_code
_entity_poly.pdbx_strand_id
1 'polypeptide(L)' 'NGKIITHGKKEELDFNKKNENIVQQCNVETATLVNTANYSLVKISSIYEGFTREDFVTLIKTKNDWKITDVTTNYK' A
#
# COMPACT_ATOMS: atom_id res chain seq x y z
N ASN A 1 -2.13 -17.85 -14.29
CA ASN A 1 -3.47 -17.32 -13.91
C ASN A 1 -3.45 -16.94 -12.44
N GLY A 2 -3.16 -15.67 -12.12
CA GLY A 2 -3.15 -15.18 -10.73
C GLY A 2 -4.57 -14.95 -10.22
N LYS A 3 -4.84 -15.29 -8.96
CA LYS A 3 -6.12 -15.01 -8.30
C LYS A 3 -6.06 -13.59 -7.71
N ILE A 4 -6.98 -12.72 -8.10
CA ILE A 4 -7.16 -11.41 -7.47
C ILE A 4 -8.00 -11.62 -6.20
N ILE A 5 -7.54 -11.05 -5.09
CA ILE A 5 -8.24 -11.05 -3.80
C ILE A 5 -8.46 -9.59 -3.42
N THR A 6 -9.69 -9.24 -3.04
CA THR A 6 -10.07 -7.89 -2.64
C THR A 6 -10.49 -7.90 -1.18
N HIS A 7 -10.01 -6.92 -0.42
CA HIS A 7 -10.35 -6.74 0.98
C HIS A 7 -10.99 -5.38 1.22
N GLY A 8 -11.95 -5.33 2.13
CA GLY A 8 -12.55 -4.08 2.58
C GLY A 8 -11.65 -3.36 3.58
N LYS A 9 -11.84 -2.04 3.73
CA LYS A 9 -11.09 -1.22 4.72
C LYS A 9 -11.12 -1.82 6.13
N LYS A 10 -12.27 -2.32 6.58
CA LYS A 10 -12.40 -2.92 7.91
C LYS A 10 -11.54 -4.18 8.05
N GLU A 11 -11.56 -5.05 7.04
CA GLU A 11 -10.79 -6.30 7.05
C GLU A 11 -9.29 -6.03 7.11
N GLU A 12 -8.81 -5.05 6.33
CA GLU A 12 -7.40 -4.65 6.32
C GLU A 12 -6.97 -4.02 7.65
N LEU A 13 -7.80 -3.15 8.23
CA LEU A 13 -7.52 -2.57 9.55
C LEU A 13 -7.53 -3.64 10.65
N ASP A 14 -8.46 -4.59 10.59
CA ASP A 14 -8.52 -5.71 11.54
C ASP A 14 -7.30 -6.64 11.36
N PHE A 15 -6.84 -6.87 10.12
CA PHE A 15 -5.61 -7.61 9.84
C PHE A 15 -4.38 -6.90 10.41
N ASN A 16 -4.23 -5.60 10.15
CA ASN A 16 -3.12 -4.82 10.68
C ASN A 16 -3.11 -4.79 12.21
N LYS A 17 -4.28 -4.67 12.84
CA LYS A 17 -4.40 -4.74 14.31
C LYS A 17 -4.02 -6.11 14.86
N LYS A 18 -4.43 -7.21 14.22
CA LYS A 18 -4.05 -8.57 14.65
C LYS A 18 -2.54 -8.82 14.54
N ASN A 19 -1.88 -8.15 13.61
CA ASN A 19 -0.45 -8.26 13.36
C ASN A 19 0.32 -7.05 13.90
N GLU A 20 -0.26 -6.30 14.84
CA GLU A 20 0.39 -5.14 15.44
C GLU A 20 1.67 -5.56 16.19
N ASN A 21 2.64 -4.65 16.25
CA ASN A 21 3.94 -4.87 16.91
C ASN A 21 4.83 -5.98 16.31
N ILE A 22 4.48 -6.54 15.14
CA ILE A 22 5.36 -7.44 14.41
C ILE A 22 6.33 -6.62 13.55
N VAL A 23 7.62 -6.76 13.81
CA VAL A 23 8.67 -6.12 13.01
C VAL A 23 8.88 -6.92 11.72
N GLN A 24 8.58 -6.30 10.59
CA GLN A 24 8.85 -6.87 9.27
C GLN A 24 10.32 -6.65 8.91
N GLN A 25 11.08 -7.73 8.74
CA GLN A 25 12.48 -7.69 8.31
C GLN A 25 12.55 -7.47 6.80
N CYS A 26 12.30 -6.24 6.36
CA CYS A 26 12.38 -5.83 4.95
C CYS A 26 13.03 -4.46 4.81
N ASN A 27 13.63 -4.20 3.65
CA ASN A 27 13.99 -2.84 3.26
C ASN A 27 12.80 -2.17 2.58
N VAL A 28 12.47 -0.94 2.96
CA VAL A 28 11.34 -0.20 2.40
C VAL A 28 11.85 0.91 1.50
N GLU A 29 11.46 0.86 0.24
CA GLU A 29 11.69 1.93 -0.74
C GLU A 29 10.36 2.58 -1.12
N THR A 30 10.37 3.88 -1.37
CA THR A 30 9.18 4.61 -1.80
C THR A 30 9.49 5.43 -3.04
N ALA A 31 8.52 5.49 -3.96
CA ALA A 31 8.62 6.28 -5.17
C ALA A 31 7.27 6.91 -5.49
N THR A 32 7.24 8.23 -5.65
CA THR A 32 6.06 8.93 -6.14
C THR A 32 6.01 8.81 -7.67
N LEU A 33 5.03 8.10 -8.19
CA LEU A 33 4.86 7.88 -9.64
C LEU A 33 4.10 9.03 -10.30
N VAL A 34 3.09 9.55 -9.62
CA VAL A 34 2.28 10.69 -10.07
C VAL A 34 2.06 11.60 -8.88
N ASN A 35 2.22 12.90 -9.08
CA ASN A 35 1.88 13.92 -8.08
C ASN A 35 1.24 15.12 -8.77
N THR A 36 -0.01 15.40 -8.43
CA THR A 36 -0.75 16.59 -8.89
C THR A 36 -1.37 17.28 -7.68
N ALA A 37 -2.09 18.38 -7.92
CA ALA A 37 -2.71 19.18 -6.86
C ALA A 37 -3.69 18.38 -5.98
N ASN A 38 -4.37 17.38 -6.55
CA ASN A 38 -5.44 16.63 -5.89
C ASN A 38 -5.36 15.10 -6.05
N TYR A 39 -4.35 14.59 -6.76
CA TYR A 39 -4.14 13.17 -6.97
C TYR A 39 -2.66 12.81 -6.80
N SER A 40 -2.38 11.69 -6.16
CA SER A 40 -1.04 11.13 -6.07
C SER A 40 -1.09 9.62 -6.19
N LEU A 41 -0.11 9.05 -6.87
CA LEU A 41 0.12 7.61 -6.94
C LEU A 41 1.52 7.33 -6.42
N VAL A 42 1.59 6.56 -5.35
CA VAL A 42 2.86 6.22 -4.69
C VAL A 42 3.07 4.72 -4.78
N LYS A 43 4.28 4.32 -5.15
CA LYS A 43 4.75 2.95 -5.06
C LYS A 43 5.54 2.78 -3.76
N ILE A 44 5.20 1.76 -3.00
CA ILE A 44 5.94 1.32 -1.81
C ILE A 44 6.44 -0.09 -2.10
N SER A 45 7.75 -0.30 -1.98
CA SER A 45 8.40 -1.59 -2.19
C SER A 45 8.96 -2.09 -0.87
N SER A 46 8.32 -3.11 -0.30
CA SER A 46 8.83 -3.84 0.86
C SER A 46 9.60 -5.06 0.37
N ILE A 47 10.93 -4.97 0.43
CA ILE A 47 11.87 -5.93 -0.14
C ILE A 47 12.32 -6.91 0.95
N TYR A 48 11.87 -8.15 0.85
CA TYR A 48 12.22 -9.24 1.76
C TYR A 48 13.28 -10.15 1.13
N GLU A 49 13.84 -11.04 1.95
CA GLU A 49 14.62 -12.15 1.43
C GLU A 49 13.71 -13.09 0.61
N GLY A 50 13.88 -13.07 -0.71
CA GLY A 50 13.21 -13.99 -1.64
C GLY A 50 11.93 -13.48 -2.31
N PHE A 51 11.37 -12.34 -1.88
CA PHE A 51 10.25 -11.71 -2.59
C PHE A 51 10.15 -10.20 -2.31
N THR A 52 9.46 -9.47 -3.17
CA THR A 52 9.11 -8.06 -2.97
C THR A 52 7.60 -7.88 -2.99
N ARG A 53 7.07 -7.24 -1.95
CA ARG A 53 5.69 -6.73 -1.95
C ARG A 53 5.73 -5.30 -2.49
N GLU A 54 5.04 -5.07 -3.60
CA GLU A 54 4.85 -3.75 -4.19
C GLU A 54 3.42 -3.28 -3.95
N ASP A 55 3.24 -2.23 -3.16
CA ASP A 55 1.95 -1.57 -2.95
C ASP A 55 1.88 -0.30 -3.80
N PHE A 56 0.83 -0.18 -4.61
CA PHE A 56 0.48 1.02 -5.35
C PHE A 56 -0.66 1.72 -4.63
N VAL A 57 -0.33 2.81 -3.95
CA VAL A 57 -1.25 3.56 -3.10
C VAL A 57 -1.76 4.77 -3.85
N THR A 58 -3.07 4.81 -4.08
CA THR A 58 -3.74 5.96 -4.66
C THR A 58 -4.20 6.90 -3.53
N LEU A 59 -3.77 8.15 -3.61
CA LEU A 59 -4.21 9.21 -2.71
C LEU A 59 -5.01 10.26 -3.47
N ILE A 60 -6.13 10.67 -2.90
CA ILE A 60 -6.95 11.78 -3.39
C ILE A 60 -7.02 12.85 -2.30
N LYS A 61 -6.78 14.10 -2.69
CA LYS A 61 -6.93 15.24 -1.79
C LYS A 61 -8.41 15.61 -1.72
N THR A 62 -9.00 15.45 -0.55
CA THR A 62 -10.37 15.88 -0.28
C THR A 62 -10.34 17.07 0.67
N LYS A 63 -10.86 18.23 0.24
CA LYS A 63 -10.69 19.51 0.94
C LYS A 63 -9.19 19.81 1.13
N ASN A 64 -8.68 19.69 2.35
CA ASN A 64 -7.28 19.97 2.69
C ASN A 64 -6.47 18.72 3.08
N ASP A 65 -7.11 17.54 3.13
CA ASP A 65 -6.46 16.32 3.60
C ASP A 65 -6.32 15.29 2.48
N TRP A 66 -5.18 14.62 2.44
CA TRP A 66 -4.95 13.47 1.58
C TRP A 66 -5.58 12.23 2.21
N LYS A 67 -6.32 11.46 1.40
CA LYS A 67 -6.90 10.19 1.82
C LYS A 67 -6.44 9.11 0.86
N ILE A 68 -6.06 7.97 1.42
CA ILE A 68 -5.89 6.75 0.64
C ILE A 68 -7.26 6.29 0.18
N THR A 69 -7.43 6.14 -1.13
CA THR A 69 -8.69 5.70 -1.73
C THR A 69 -8.61 4.29 -2.30
N ASP A 70 -7.41 3.85 -2.66
CA ASP A 70 -7.17 2.50 -3.15
C ASP A 70 -5.73 2.07 -2.85
N VAL A 71 -5.56 0.77 -2.64
CA VAL A 71 -4.24 0.12 -2.53
C VAL A 71 -4.29 -1.14 -3.36
N THR A 72 -3.44 -1.20 -4.40
CA THR A 72 -3.24 -2.41 -5.19
C THR A 72 -1.89 -3.01 -4.83
N THR A 73 -1.89 -4.26 -4.38
CA THR A 73 -0.66 -4.98 -4.00
C THR A 73 -0.29 -6.01 -5.05
N ASN A 74 0.99 -6.05 -5.40
CA ASN A 74 1.59 -7.08 -6.23
C ASN A 74 2.77 -7.74 -5.50
N TYR A 75 2.98 -9.03 -5.75
CA TYR A 75 4.10 -9.79 -5.21
C TYR A 75 5.00 -10.24 -6.35
N LYS A 76 6.29 -9.96 -6.23
CA LYS A 76 7.34 -10.34 -7.19
C LYS A 76 8.39 -11.22 -6.54
#